data_AF-A0A4R8ZV76-F1
#
_entry.id   AF-A0A4R8ZV76-F1
#
_cell.length_a   1.000
_cell.length_b   1.000
_cell.length_c   1.000
_cell.angle_alpha   90.00
_cell.angle_beta   90.00
_cell.angle_gamma   90.00
#
_symmetry.space_group_name_H-M   'P 1'
#
loop_
_entity.id
_entity.type
_entity.pdbx_description
1 polymer ?
#
loop_
_entity_poly.entity_id
_entity_poly.type
_entity_poly.pdbx_seq_one_letter_code
_entity_poly.pdbx_strand_id
1 'polypeptide(L)'
;MRAVVIDRPGVGTVADAPGGEFSVGASVAAMMGGMGRGFDGGYAEFVSVPAGSVVPFSGSLGWDILGAVPEMLQTAAGSLRVGLQAVGGQSLLIRGEASSVGLALATLGELRGMTVLATTRNPASRALLEAAGVHHVIIHDGDTAAQVRQIVLFRARGFQAGLRPRPCRRRSF
;
A
#
# COMPACT_ATOMS: atom_id res chain seq x y z
N MET A 1 -6.75 -26.56 -11.24
CA MET A 1 -6.72 -25.24 -10.58
C MET A 1 -7.35 -25.42 -9.21
N ARG A 2 -6.64 -25.11 -8.13
CA ARG A 2 -7.14 -25.26 -6.75
C ARG A 2 -7.87 -23.96 -6.39
N ALA A 3 -9.17 -24.06 -6.16
CA ALA A 3 -10.03 -22.91 -5.89
C ALA A 3 -10.53 -22.94 -4.45
N VAL A 4 -10.72 -21.76 -3.87
CA VAL A 4 -11.26 -21.57 -2.53
C VAL A 4 -12.52 -20.74 -2.65
N VAL A 5 -13.59 -21.17 -2.00
CA VAL A 5 -14.84 -20.43 -1.96
C VAL A 5 -14.89 -19.61 -0.68
N ILE A 6 -15.16 -18.31 -0.81
CA ILE A 6 -15.24 -17.37 0.30
C ILE A 6 -16.64 -16.76 0.33
N ASP A 7 -17.19 -16.60 1.54
CA ASP A 7 -18.56 -16.15 1.80
C ASP A 7 -18.80 -14.62 1.67
N ARG A 8 -17.79 -13.84 1.29
CA ARG A 8 -17.90 -12.37 1.17
C ARG A 8 -16.90 -11.79 0.16
N PRO A 9 -17.19 -10.60 -0.41
CA PRO A 9 -16.35 -9.94 -1.41
C PRO A 9 -14.93 -9.65 -0.93
N GLY A 10 -13.94 -10.40 -1.39
CA GLY A 10 -12.52 -10.13 -1.16
C GLY A 10 -12.02 -10.40 0.27
N VAL A 11 -12.90 -10.55 1.25
CA VAL A 11 -12.59 -10.98 2.62
C VAL A 11 -13.75 -11.79 3.17
N GLY A 12 -13.48 -12.85 3.93
CA GLY A 12 -14.54 -13.69 4.45
C GLY A 12 -14.03 -14.91 5.18
N THR A 13 -14.90 -15.90 5.30
CA THR A 13 -14.54 -17.23 5.78
C THR A 13 -14.51 -18.23 4.64
N VAL A 14 -13.64 -19.23 4.74
CA VAL A 14 -13.57 -20.32 3.76
C VAL A 14 -14.82 -21.17 3.87
N ALA A 15 -15.64 -21.18 2.83
CA ALA A 15 -16.82 -22.03 2.73
C ALA A 15 -16.45 -23.43 2.20
N ASP A 16 -15.52 -23.50 1.25
CA ASP A 16 -15.01 -24.76 0.68
C ASP A 16 -13.58 -24.59 0.16
N ALA A 17 -12.76 -25.64 0.29
CA ALA A 17 -11.37 -25.70 -0.15
C ALA A 17 -11.00 -27.15 -0.55
N PRO A 18 -11.45 -27.63 -1.71
CA PRO A 18 -11.33 -29.03 -2.12
C PRO A 18 -9.87 -29.51 -2.28
N GLY A 19 -8.91 -28.60 -2.41
CA GLY A 19 -7.48 -28.92 -2.46
C GLY A 19 -6.81 -29.05 -1.09
N GLY A 20 -7.55 -28.80 0.00
CA GLY A 20 -7.07 -28.91 1.39
C GLY A 20 -6.08 -27.82 1.80
N GLU A 21 -5.97 -26.72 1.05
CA GLU A 21 -5.04 -25.62 1.35
C GLU A 21 -5.47 -24.80 2.57
N PHE A 22 -6.77 -24.79 2.86
CA PHE A 22 -7.36 -24.01 3.95
C PHE A 22 -8.43 -24.82 4.67
N SER A 23 -8.57 -24.57 5.97
CA SER A 23 -9.66 -25.13 6.76
C SER A 23 -10.95 -24.35 6.52
N VAL A 24 -12.07 -25.06 6.35
CA VAL A 24 -13.41 -24.45 6.34
C VAL A 24 -13.63 -23.65 7.62
N GLY A 25 -14.21 -22.45 7.49
CA GLY A 25 -14.41 -21.49 8.58
C GLY A 25 -13.21 -20.61 8.89
N ALA A 26 -12.04 -20.81 8.27
CA ALA A 26 -10.90 -19.93 8.46
C ALA A 26 -11.17 -18.54 7.87
N SER A 27 -10.83 -17.49 8.62
CA SER A 27 -10.86 -16.12 8.13
C SER A 27 -9.74 -15.87 7.12
N VAL A 28 -10.10 -15.32 5.96
CA VAL A 28 -9.19 -15.11 4.83
C VAL A 28 -9.47 -13.80 4.11
N ALA A 29 -8.45 -13.30 3.42
CA ALA A 29 -8.56 -12.26 2.42
C ALA A 29 -8.16 -12.81 1.06
N ALA A 30 -8.92 -12.48 0.02
CA ALA A 30 -8.60 -12.79 -1.37
C ALA A 30 -8.24 -11.52 -2.12
N MET A 31 -7.17 -11.61 -2.91
CA MET A 31 -6.69 -10.54 -3.77
C MET A 31 -7.03 -10.84 -5.23
N MET A 32 -7.02 -9.81 -6.08
CA MET A 32 -7.62 -9.86 -7.42
C MET A 32 -7.48 -11.20 -8.15
N GLY A 33 -6.27 -11.70 -8.43
CA GLY A 33 -6.10 -13.06 -8.98
C GLY A 33 -6.84 -13.37 -10.28
N GLY A 34 -7.38 -12.35 -10.97
CA GLY A 34 -8.28 -12.45 -12.13
C GLY A 34 -9.76 -12.11 -11.86
N MET A 35 -10.19 -12.01 -10.61
CA MET A 35 -11.54 -11.59 -10.20
C MET A 35 -11.93 -10.25 -10.83
N GLY A 36 -13.18 -10.15 -11.28
CA GLY A 36 -13.73 -8.94 -11.89
C GLY A 36 -13.10 -8.55 -13.23
N ARG A 37 -12.24 -9.40 -13.81
CA ARG A 37 -11.63 -9.21 -15.13
C ARG A 37 -11.66 -10.49 -15.95
N GLY A 38 -10.86 -11.48 -15.55
CA GLY A 38 -10.75 -12.77 -16.23
C GLY A 38 -11.86 -13.75 -15.84
N PHE A 39 -12.53 -13.51 -14.72
CA PHE A 39 -13.72 -14.23 -14.25
C PHE A 39 -14.51 -13.32 -13.29
N ASP A 40 -15.65 -13.81 -12.81
CA ASP A 40 -16.55 -13.04 -11.94
C ASP A 40 -15.86 -12.53 -10.67
N GLY A 41 -16.32 -11.36 -10.22
CA GLY A 41 -15.76 -10.66 -9.06
C GLY A 41 -16.39 -11.07 -7.74
N GLY A 42 -15.91 -10.44 -6.67
CA GLY A 42 -16.33 -10.75 -5.31
C GLY A 42 -17.69 -10.18 -4.90
N TYR A 43 -18.35 -9.30 -5.66
CA TYR A 43 -19.65 -8.69 -5.29
C TYR A 43 -20.82 -9.68 -5.35
N ALA A 44 -20.73 -10.72 -4.53
CA ALA A 44 -21.65 -11.83 -4.39
C ALA A 44 -21.55 -12.38 -2.96
N GLU A 45 -22.52 -13.23 -2.57
CA GLU A 45 -22.48 -13.96 -1.30
C GLU A 45 -21.38 -15.03 -1.28
N PHE A 46 -20.96 -15.52 -2.45
CA PHE A 46 -19.84 -16.45 -2.56
C PHE A 46 -18.98 -16.13 -3.77
N VAL A 47 -17.66 -16.28 -3.63
CA VAL A 47 -16.72 -16.16 -4.74
C VAL A 47 -15.71 -17.29 -4.72
N SER A 48 -15.46 -17.88 -5.89
CA SER A 48 -14.42 -18.90 -6.08
C SER A 48 -13.16 -18.25 -6.62
N VAL A 49 -12.05 -18.41 -5.91
CA VAL A 49 -10.78 -17.74 -6.23
C VAL A 49 -9.61 -18.73 -6.25
N PRO A 50 -8.53 -18.47 -7.02
CA PRO A 50 -7.34 -19.31 -6.98
C PRO A 50 -6.74 -19.33 -5.56
N ALA A 51 -6.38 -20.51 -5.05
CA ALA A 51 -5.81 -20.65 -3.70
C ALA A 51 -4.56 -19.79 -3.47
N GLY A 52 -3.74 -19.57 -4.51
CA GLY A 52 -2.56 -18.69 -4.43
C GLY A 52 -2.87 -17.19 -4.28
N SER A 53 -4.14 -16.80 -4.44
CA SER A 53 -4.62 -15.42 -4.25
C SER A 53 -5.25 -15.22 -2.87
N VAL A 54 -5.28 -16.25 -2.02
CA VAL A 54 -5.89 -16.24 -0.69
C VAL A 54 -4.81 -16.15 0.38
N VAL A 55 -5.03 -15.28 1.37
CA VAL A 55 -4.14 -15.07 2.50
C VAL A 55 -4.94 -15.27 3.80
N PRO A 56 -4.46 -16.09 4.75
CA PRO A 56 -5.14 -16.26 6.02
C PRO A 56 -5.05 -15.00 6.88
N PHE A 57 -6.09 -14.75 7.66
CA PHE A 57 -6.19 -13.63 8.58
C PHE A 57 -6.57 -14.11 9.97
N SER A 58 -5.84 -13.67 11.00
CA SER A 58 -6.04 -14.12 12.39
C SER A 58 -6.30 -12.98 13.38
N GLY A 59 -6.68 -11.80 12.90
CA GLY A 59 -6.95 -10.63 13.74
C GLY A 59 -8.44 -10.49 14.12
N SER A 60 -8.72 -9.51 14.98
CA SER A 60 -10.08 -9.18 15.45
C SER A 60 -10.69 -7.95 14.77
N LEU A 61 -10.21 -7.61 13.56
CA LEU A 61 -10.75 -6.48 12.79
C LEU A 61 -12.18 -6.80 12.33
N GLY A 62 -13.06 -5.80 12.43
CA GLY A 62 -14.40 -5.87 11.85
C GLY A 62 -14.33 -6.10 10.34
N TRP A 63 -15.33 -6.79 9.79
CA TRP A 63 -15.36 -7.17 8.38
C TRP A 63 -15.46 -5.97 7.43
N ASP A 64 -16.10 -4.90 7.88
CA ASP A 64 -16.17 -3.60 7.21
C ASP A 64 -14.79 -2.98 7.03
N ILE A 65 -13.95 -3.02 8.07
CA ILE A 65 -12.57 -2.54 7.99
C ILE A 65 -11.72 -3.50 7.16
N LEU A 66 -11.83 -4.80 7.45
CA LEU A 66 -11.02 -5.82 6.78
C LEU A 66 -11.26 -5.80 5.27
N GLY A 67 -12.47 -5.55 4.79
CA GLY A 67 -12.76 -5.47 3.35
C GLY A 67 -12.01 -4.34 2.63
N ALA A 68 -11.68 -3.25 3.32
CA ALA A 68 -10.98 -2.10 2.74
C ALA A 68 -9.45 -2.25 2.70
N VAL A 69 -8.89 -3.23 3.42
CA VAL A 69 -7.45 -3.30 3.69
C VAL A 69 -6.64 -4.06 2.61
N PRO A 70 -7.02 -5.28 2.17
CA PRO A 70 -6.15 -6.16 1.40
C PRO A 70 -5.62 -5.53 0.12
N GLU A 71 -6.51 -5.07 -0.76
CA GLU A 71 -6.14 -4.57 -2.09
C GLU A 71 -5.30 -3.29 -1.99
N MET A 72 -5.70 -2.38 -1.09
CA MET A 72 -4.98 -1.14 -0.79
C MET A 72 -3.57 -1.45 -0.27
N LEU A 73 -3.47 -2.33 0.72
CA LEU A 73 -2.21 -2.66 1.37
C LEU A 73 -1.28 -3.44 0.44
N GLN A 74 -1.81 -4.38 -0.34
CA GLN A 74 -1.06 -5.10 -1.37
C GLN A 74 -0.49 -4.14 -2.40
N THR A 75 -1.31 -3.20 -2.89
CA THR A 75 -0.87 -2.22 -3.89
C THR A 75 0.26 -1.34 -3.33
N ALA A 76 0.08 -0.81 -2.10
CA ALA A 76 1.08 0.02 -1.45
C ALA A 76 2.37 -0.76 -1.16
N ALA A 77 2.26 -1.94 -0.55
CA ALA A 77 3.41 -2.78 -0.19
C ALA A 77 4.15 -3.30 -1.45
N GLY A 78 3.42 -3.71 -2.48
CA GLY A 78 3.96 -4.13 -3.77
C GLY A 78 4.68 -2.98 -4.48
N SER A 79 4.13 -1.77 -4.44
CA SER A 79 4.79 -0.57 -4.98
C SER A 79 6.11 -0.29 -4.29
N LEU A 80 6.15 -0.35 -2.95
CA LEU A 80 7.39 -0.14 -2.18
C LEU A 80 8.40 -1.26 -2.41
N ARG A 81 7.98 -2.53 -2.33
CA ARG A 81 8.88 -3.68 -2.37
C ARG A 81 9.32 -4.06 -3.77
N VAL A 82 8.38 -4.19 -4.70
CA VAL A 82 8.64 -4.69 -6.06
C VAL A 82 8.91 -3.55 -7.02
N GLY A 83 8.07 -2.52 -7.00
CA GLY A 83 8.17 -1.39 -7.91
C GLY A 83 9.42 -0.53 -7.64
N LEU A 84 9.56 -0.10 -6.38
CA LEU A 84 10.63 0.82 -5.96
C LEU A 84 11.84 0.12 -5.34
N GLN A 85 11.69 -1.11 -4.86
CA GLN A 85 12.71 -1.79 -4.06
C GLN A 85 13.23 -0.91 -2.92
N ALA A 86 12.28 -0.26 -2.25
CA ALA A 86 12.53 0.79 -1.28
C ALA A 86 13.40 0.30 -0.12
N VAL A 87 14.39 1.09 0.24
CA VAL A 87 15.32 0.83 1.35
C VAL A 87 15.16 1.93 2.40
N GLY A 88 15.26 1.55 3.68
CA GLY A 88 15.26 2.51 4.79
C GLY A 88 16.33 3.59 4.63
N GLY A 89 16.08 4.78 5.18
CA GLY A 89 16.94 5.96 5.03
C GLY A 89 16.78 6.73 3.71
N GLN A 90 16.05 6.18 2.73
CA GLN A 90 15.66 6.90 1.51
C GLN A 90 14.46 7.82 1.76
N SER A 91 14.19 8.72 0.80
CA SER A 91 12.99 9.56 0.82
C SER A 91 11.93 9.02 -0.13
N LEU A 92 10.67 9.05 0.31
CA LEU A 92 9.48 8.65 -0.46
C LEU A 92 8.64 9.90 -0.71
N LEU A 93 8.32 10.19 -1.97
CA LEU A 93 7.37 11.25 -2.33
C LEU A 93 6.05 10.62 -2.81
N ILE A 94 4.95 10.94 -2.12
CA ILE A 94 3.61 10.47 -2.44
C ILE A 94 2.83 11.61 -3.10
N ARG A 95 2.30 11.36 -4.31
CA ARG A 95 1.36 12.24 -5.01
C ARG A 95 -0.01 11.57 -5.05
N GLY A 96 -1.08 12.25 -4.61
CA GLY A 96 -2.40 11.61 -4.40
C GLY A 96 -2.56 11.08 -2.98
N GLU A 97 -2.18 11.92 -2.03
CA GLU A 97 -1.88 11.65 -0.63
C GLU A 97 -3.08 11.27 0.24
N ALA A 98 -4.25 11.89 0.04
CA ALA A 98 -5.45 11.59 0.83
C ALA A 98 -6.24 10.37 0.32
N SER A 99 -5.69 9.63 -0.65
CA SER A 99 -6.25 8.34 -1.08
C SER A 99 -5.92 7.24 -0.07
N SER A 100 -6.71 6.16 -0.08
CA SER A 100 -6.46 4.98 0.76
C SER A 100 -5.04 4.42 0.52
N VAL A 101 -4.63 4.27 -0.74
CA VAL A 101 -3.28 3.83 -1.12
C VAL A 101 -2.21 4.83 -0.68
N GLY A 102 -2.48 6.13 -0.78
CA GLY A 102 -1.56 7.19 -0.35
C GLY A 102 -1.26 7.13 1.14
N LEU A 103 -2.30 6.99 1.96
CA LEU A 103 -2.16 6.83 3.41
C LEU A 103 -1.44 5.52 3.77
N ALA A 104 -1.78 4.41 3.10
CA ALA A 104 -1.09 3.14 3.31
C ALA A 104 0.41 3.21 2.93
N LEU A 105 0.76 3.91 1.84
CA LEU A 105 2.15 4.17 1.44
C LEU A 105 2.88 5.00 2.49
N ALA A 106 2.23 6.02 3.07
CA ALA A 106 2.83 6.85 4.10
C ALA A 106 3.19 6.02 5.33
N THR A 107 2.23 5.26 5.85
CA THR A 107 2.42 4.41 7.03
C THR A 107 3.48 3.34 6.77
N LEU A 108 3.40 2.65 5.62
CA LEU A 108 4.37 1.61 5.27
C LEU A 108 5.78 2.16 4.98
N GLY A 109 5.89 3.41 4.51
CA GLY A 109 7.15 4.10 4.29
C GLY A 109 7.80 4.51 5.60
N GLU A 110 7.02 5.08 6.51
CA GLU A 110 7.47 5.44 7.87
C GLU A 110 7.96 4.20 8.62
N LEU A 111 7.16 3.12 8.64
CA LEU A 111 7.53 1.84 9.29
C LEU A 111 8.81 1.21 8.71
N ARG A 112 9.17 1.55 7.47
CA ARG A 112 10.43 1.12 6.82
C ARG A 112 11.61 2.05 7.11
N GLY A 113 11.43 3.09 7.93
CA GLY A 113 12.46 4.08 8.24
C GLY A 113 12.78 5.00 7.07
N MET A 114 11.82 5.26 6.18
CA MET A 114 11.97 6.24 5.09
C MET A 114 11.53 7.63 5.57
N THR A 115 12.07 8.68 4.95
CA THR A 115 11.52 10.03 5.10
C THR A 115 10.36 10.20 4.12
N VAL A 116 9.14 10.33 4.63
CA VAL A 116 7.92 10.41 3.82
C VAL A 116 7.53 11.85 3.58
N LEU A 117 7.41 12.23 2.30
CA LEU A 117 6.89 13.49 1.84
C LEU A 117 5.57 13.23 1.10
N ALA A 118 4.57 14.07 1.32
CA ALA A 118 3.32 13.98 0.59
C ALA A 118 2.88 15.35 0.11
N THR A 119 2.37 15.41 -1.12
CA THR A 119 1.88 16.65 -1.74
C THR A 119 0.38 16.70 -1.64
N THR A 120 -0.25 17.79 -1.21
CA THR A 120 -1.71 17.96 -1.18
C THR A 120 -2.15 19.30 -1.77
N ARG A 121 -3.36 19.35 -2.31
CA ARG A 121 -4.05 20.64 -2.63
C ARG A 121 -4.93 21.13 -1.50
N ASN A 122 -5.20 20.29 -0.49
CA ASN A 122 -6.09 20.60 0.62
C ASN A 122 -5.29 20.77 1.93
N PRO A 123 -5.11 22.01 2.41
CA PRO A 123 -4.42 22.27 3.68
C PRO A 123 -5.06 21.56 4.88
N ALA A 124 -6.38 21.31 4.86
CA ALA A 124 -7.07 20.64 5.96
C ALA A 124 -6.67 19.15 6.10
N SER A 125 -6.13 18.53 5.05
CA SER A 125 -5.66 17.14 5.09
C SER A 125 -4.33 16.97 5.85
N ARG A 126 -3.66 18.06 6.24
CA ARG A 126 -2.35 18.04 6.91
C ARG A 126 -2.32 17.12 8.13
N ALA A 127 -3.27 17.29 9.06
CA ALA A 127 -3.27 16.54 10.31
C ALA A 127 -3.45 15.02 10.06
N LEU A 128 -4.30 14.65 9.10
CA LEU A 128 -4.50 13.26 8.69
C LEU A 128 -3.21 12.66 8.11
N LEU A 129 -2.49 13.42 7.26
CA LEU A 129 -1.26 12.97 6.62
C LEU A 129 -0.13 12.80 7.64
N GLU A 130 0.02 13.75 8.56
CA GLU A 130 0.99 13.68 9.65
C GLU A 130 0.70 12.47 10.55
N ALA A 131 -0.57 12.24 10.91
CA ALA A 131 -0.99 11.06 11.67
C ALA A 131 -0.76 9.73 10.91
N ALA A 132 -0.73 9.76 9.58
CA ALA A 132 -0.46 8.59 8.74
C ALA A 132 1.04 8.34 8.50
N GLY A 133 1.94 9.16 9.05
CA GLY A 133 3.41 8.98 8.94
C GLY A 133 4.10 9.90 7.95
N VAL A 134 3.41 10.93 7.43
CA VAL A 134 4.02 11.93 6.56
C VAL A 134 4.86 12.91 7.39
N HIS A 135 6.15 13.00 7.07
CA HIS A 135 7.09 13.89 7.75
C HIS A 135 7.04 15.31 7.18
N HIS A 136 6.79 15.43 5.88
CA HIS A 136 6.70 16.72 5.19
C HIS A 136 5.46 16.78 4.29
N VAL A 137 4.45 17.50 4.74
CA VAL A 137 3.25 17.81 3.93
C VAL A 137 3.51 19.09 3.12
N ILE A 138 3.54 18.93 1.81
CA ILE A 138 3.77 19.99 0.81
C ILE A 138 2.42 20.43 0.25
N ILE A 139 2.05 21.68 0.44
CA ILE A 139 0.86 22.26 -0.20
C ILE A 139 1.22 22.64 -1.63
N HIS A 140 0.45 22.16 -2.59
CA HIS A 140 0.69 22.41 -4.01
C HIS A 140 0.36 23.88 -4.35
N ASP A 141 1.38 24.64 -4.75
CA ASP A 141 1.33 26.07 -5.09
C ASP A 141 1.81 26.37 -6.53
N GLY A 142 2.11 25.33 -7.31
CA GLY A 142 2.65 25.43 -8.67
C GLY A 142 4.12 25.01 -8.83
N ASP A 143 4.94 25.02 -7.76
CA ASP A 143 6.35 24.56 -7.83
C ASP A 143 6.72 23.55 -6.73
N THR A 144 5.98 22.44 -6.74
CA THR A 144 6.25 21.30 -5.84
C THR A 144 7.66 20.73 -6.02
N ALA A 145 8.23 20.79 -7.21
CA ALA A 145 9.54 20.21 -7.47
C ALA A 145 10.66 20.96 -6.74
N ALA A 146 10.60 22.30 -6.70
CA ALA A 146 11.56 23.09 -5.92
C ALA A 146 11.42 22.82 -4.42
N GLN A 147 10.19 22.78 -3.89
CA GLN A 147 9.93 22.50 -2.48
C GLN A 147 10.49 21.13 -2.05
N VAL A 148 10.23 20.08 -2.84
CA VAL A 148 10.79 18.73 -2.59
C VAL A 148 12.31 18.79 -2.59
N ARG A 149 12.93 19.41 -3.61
CA ARG A 149 14.40 19.52 -3.71
C ARG A 149 15.01 20.20 -2.50
N GLN A 150 14.42 21.27 -1.99
CA GLN A 150 14.92 21.95 -0.80
C GLN A 150 14.96 21.00 0.41
N ILE A 151 13.90 20.22 0.62
CA ILE A 151 13.80 19.26 1.74
C ILE A 151 14.84 18.15 1.60
N VAL A 152 14.91 17.49 0.43
CA VAL A 152 15.82 16.35 0.25
C VAL A 152 17.29 16.75 0.18
N LEU A 153 17.61 17.91 -0.42
CA LEU A 153 19.00 18.40 -0.52
C LEU A 153 19.52 18.91 0.82
N PHE A 154 18.68 19.53 1.65
CA PHE A 154 19.07 19.92 3.01
C PHE A 154 19.51 18.69 3.82
N ARG A 155 18.76 17.58 3.75
CA ARG A 155 19.16 16.31 4.37
C ARG A 155 20.41 15.71 3.77
N ALA A 156 20.57 15.74 2.44
CA ALA A 156 21.78 15.24 1.81
C ALA A 156 23.01 15.98 2.37
N ARG A 157 22.95 17.30 2.52
CA ARG A 157 24.05 18.11 3.07
C ARG A 157 24.30 17.85 4.56
N GLY A 158 23.27 17.61 5.36
CA GLY A 158 23.41 17.21 6.77
C GLY A 158 23.96 15.80 6.99
N PHE A 159 23.90 14.92 5.97
CA PHE A 159 24.33 13.52 6.01
C PHE A 159 25.64 13.25 5.22
N GLN A 160 26.20 14.26 4.53
CA GLN A 160 27.40 14.15 3.69
C GLN A 160 28.72 14.08 4.48
N ALA A 161 28.72 13.56 5.71
CA ALA A 161 29.96 13.21 6.41
C ALA A 161 30.49 11.81 6.05
N GLY A 162 29.82 10.99 5.21
CA GLY A 162 30.37 9.65 4.94
C GLY A 162 29.82 8.76 3.82
N LEU A 163 28.81 9.14 3.03
CA LEU A 163 28.26 8.22 2.01
C LEU A 163 28.24 8.84 0.60
N ARG A 164 28.95 8.18 -0.33
CA ARG A 164 28.95 8.52 -1.77
C ARG A 164 27.52 8.35 -2.33
N PRO A 165 26.97 9.35 -3.03
CA PRO A 165 25.67 9.22 -3.67
C PRO A 165 25.73 8.17 -4.79
N ARG A 166 24.79 7.22 -4.80
CA ARG A 166 24.57 6.36 -5.97
C ARG A 166 23.87 7.19 -7.06
N PRO A 167 24.22 7.02 -8.34
CA PRO A 167 23.59 7.78 -9.42
C PRO A 167 22.09 7.47 -9.48
N CYS A 168 21.28 8.52 -9.40
CA CYS A 168 19.85 8.48 -9.65
C CYS A 168 19.63 7.93 -11.07
N ARG A 169 19.08 6.71 -11.19
CA ARG A 169 18.64 6.20 -12.50
C ARG A 169 17.45 7.04 -12.93
N ARG A 170 17.67 7.99 -13.85
CA ARG A 170 16.59 8.67 -14.58
C ARG A 170 15.83 7.59 -15.36
N ARG A 171 14.67 7.17 -14.87
CA ARG A 171 13.65 6.57 -15.72
C ARG A 171 12.79 7.72 -16.22
N SER A 172 12.93 8.03 -17.50
CA SER A 172 11.98 8.89 -18.22
C SER A 172 10.61 8.23 -18.11
N PHE A 173 9.61 9.01 -17.69
CA PHE A 173 8.21 8.66 -17.90
C PHE A 173 7.87 8.77 -19.38
#